data_AF-A0AAW1UAQ1-F1
#
_entry.id   AF-A0AAW1UAQ1-F1
#
_cell.length_a   1.000
_cell.length_b   1.000
_cell.length_c   1.000
_cell.angle_alpha   90.00
_cell.angle_beta   90.00
_cell.angle_gamma   90.00
#
_symmetry.space_group_name_H-M   'P 1'
#
loop_
_entity.id
_entity.type
_entity.pdbx_description
1 polymer ?
#
loop_
_entity_poly.entity_id
_entity_poly.type
_entity_poly.pdbx_seq_one_letter_code
_entity_poly.pdbx_strand_id
1 'polypeptide(L)'
;MSSFSYYRVVDFSVPFMETGIAIVVAKRTGIISPTAFLEPFDTASWMLVGVVAIQAATFTIFLFEWLSPSGFNMMLSLHEGPSASHRFSLFRTYWLVWAVLFQAAVHVDSPRGFTARFMTNVWAMFAVVFLAIYTANLAAFMITREEFFEFSGVDDQRLCRPYSNKPLIKFGTIPWSHTDSTIAKYFKDMHSYMRQFNRTTVLNGVSDVLSGDLDAFIYDGTVLEYLTSQDEDCRLLTVGSWYAMTGYGLAFPRNSKYLKMFNKRLLDYRENGDLERLRRYWMTGVCRPGKQEHKSSDPLALEQFLSAFLLLMAGILLAAILLFLEYLYFKYIRKHLAKTDRGGCCALISLSMGKSLTFRGAVFEAQDILKHHRCKDPICDTHLWKVKRELDIAILRCKQLEKEMESHGIKPPPMCKRVIVSGEQARARLRGFNREKGSNSDLFR
;
A
#
# COMPACT_ATOMS: atom_id res chain seq x y z
N MET A 1 23.30 -50.63 -0.47
CA MET A 1 22.98 -52.04 -0.74
C MET A 1 21.50 -52.19 -0.40
N SER A 2 20.61 -52.43 -1.37
CA SER A 2 19.14 -52.35 -1.17
C SER A 2 18.62 -53.46 -0.25
N SER A 3 17.50 -53.26 0.47
CA SER A 3 16.88 -54.24 1.38
C SER A 3 16.80 -55.68 0.86
N PHE A 4 16.53 -55.87 -0.43
CA PHE A 4 16.53 -57.20 -1.10
C PHE A 4 17.86 -57.96 -1.02
N SER A 5 18.98 -57.26 -0.83
CA SER A 5 20.30 -57.87 -0.67
C SER A 5 20.49 -58.47 0.73
N TYR A 6 19.82 -57.94 1.76
CA TYR A 6 19.92 -58.47 3.11
C TYR A 6 19.11 -59.77 3.27
N TYR A 7 17.92 -59.86 2.67
CA TYR A 7 17.13 -61.12 2.63
C TYR A 7 17.87 -62.30 1.96
N ARG A 8 18.90 -62.00 1.13
CA ARG A 8 19.75 -63.03 0.53
C ARG A 8 20.83 -63.56 1.48
N VAL A 9 21.04 -62.94 2.64
CA VAL A 9 22.12 -63.29 3.59
C VAL A 9 21.56 -63.67 4.96
N VAL A 10 20.47 -63.04 5.39
CA VAL A 10 19.81 -63.25 6.69
C VAL A 10 18.30 -63.35 6.51
N ASP A 11 17.64 -64.02 7.47
CA ASP A 11 16.18 -64.11 7.49
C ASP A 11 15.63 -63.05 8.46
N PHE A 12 14.64 -62.28 8.03
CA PHE A 12 14.00 -61.26 8.87
C PHE A 12 12.65 -61.73 9.42
N SER A 13 12.28 -61.20 10.58
CA SER A 13 10.92 -61.33 11.12
C SER A 13 9.90 -60.54 10.32
N VAL A 14 8.62 -60.74 10.63
CA VAL A 14 7.58 -59.77 10.26
C VAL A 14 7.94 -58.38 10.83
N PRO A 15 7.65 -57.29 10.10
CA PRO A 15 7.98 -55.95 10.56
C PRO A 15 7.15 -55.58 11.79
N PHE A 16 7.79 -55.02 12.80
CA PHE A 16 7.11 -54.53 14.02
C PHE A 16 6.74 -53.06 13.93
N MET A 17 7.38 -52.32 13.02
CA MET A 17 7.12 -50.91 12.75
C MET A 17 7.35 -50.66 11.26
N GLU A 18 6.37 -50.05 10.61
CA GLU A 18 6.45 -49.66 9.20
C GLU A 18 7.25 -48.37 9.08
N THR A 19 8.06 -48.26 8.03
CA THR A 19 8.84 -47.07 7.72
C THR A 19 9.00 -46.93 6.21
N GLY A 20 9.43 -45.76 5.75
CA GLY A 20 9.69 -45.53 4.32
C GLY A 20 10.66 -44.38 4.13
N ILE A 21 10.93 -44.01 2.89
CA ILE A 21 11.70 -42.80 2.60
C ILE A 21 10.74 -41.61 2.67
N ALA A 22 11.03 -40.64 3.53
CA ALA A 22 10.29 -39.41 3.65
C ALA A 22 11.19 -38.20 3.45
N ILE A 23 10.55 -37.04 3.29
CA ILE A 23 11.21 -35.76 3.09
C ILE A 23 10.81 -34.87 4.26
N VAL A 24 11.79 -34.25 4.91
CA VAL A 24 11.55 -33.19 5.90
C VAL A 24 11.91 -31.84 5.28
N VAL A 25 11.07 -30.85 5.56
CA VAL A 25 11.26 -29.46 5.15
C VAL A 25 11.00 -28.55 6.35
N ALA A 26 11.60 -27.37 6.36
CA ALA A 26 11.29 -26.34 7.34
C ALA A 26 10.15 -25.45 6.82
N LYS A 27 9.21 -25.14 7.70
CA LYS A 27 8.29 -24.01 7.58
C LYS A 27 9.10 -22.73 7.68
N ARG A 28 9.04 -21.90 6.64
CA ARG A 28 9.62 -20.57 6.64
C ARG A 28 8.49 -19.55 6.72
N THR A 29 8.68 -18.49 7.50
CA THR A 29 7.80 -17.32 7.44
C THR A 29 8.08 -16.62 6.11
N GLY A 30 7.10 -16.63 5.19
CA GLY A 30 7.26 -15.97 3.90
C GLY A 30 7.50 -14.48 4.08
N ILE A 31 8.48 -13.92 3.36
CA ILE A 31 8.66 -12.47 3.31
C ILE A 31 7.47 -11.90 2.55
N ILE A 32 6.76 -10.96 3.16
CA ILE A 32 5.62 -10.30 2.51
C ILE A 32 6.14 -9.51 1.31
N SER A 33 5.61 -9.80 0.12
CA SER A 33 5.97 -9.08 -1.10
C SER A 33 5.69 -7.57 -0.92
N PRO A 34 6.51 -6.66 -1.46
CA PRO A 34 6.24 -5.23 -1.39
C PRO A 34 4.90 -4.83 -2.03
N THR A 35 4.36 -5.67 -2.92
CA THR A 35 3.07 -5.52 -3.59
C THR A 35 1.90 -6.13 -2.82
N ALA A 36 2.13 -6.73 -1.65
CA ALA A 36 1.11 -7.43 -0.86
C ALA A 36 -0.10 -6.55 -0.47
N PHE A 37 0.04 -5.23 -0.46
CA PHE A 37 -1.08 -4.33 -0.23
C PHE A 37 -2.11 -4.30 -1.37
N LEU A 38 -1.71 -4.68 -2.59
CA LEU A 38 -2.60 -4.77 -3.76
C LEU A 38 -3.22 -6.16 -3.91
N GLU A 39 -2.59 -7.20 -3.36
CA GLU A 39 -3.04 -8.60 -3.46
C GLU A 39 -4.45 -8.89 -2.90
N PRO A 40 -5.02 -8.17 -1.91
CA PRO A 40 -6.37 -8.42 -1.42
C PRO A 40 -7.48 -8.21 -2.46
N PHE A 41 -7.19 -7.48 -3.54
CA PHE A 41 -8.13 -7.25 -4.64
C PHE A 41 -7.46 -7.56 -5.98
N ASP A 42 -8.21 -8.23 -6.85
CA ASP A 42 -7.76 -8.44 -8.22
C ASP A 42 -7.69 -7.10 -8.98
N THR A 43 -6.84 -7.05 -10.00
CA THR A 43 -6.68 -5.94 -10.93
C THR A 43 -8.01 -5.45 -11.50
N ALA A 44 -8.94 -6.37 -11.79
CA ALA A 44 -10.28 -6.05 -12.26
C ALA A 44 -11.11 -5.28 -11.20
N SER A 45 -11.02 -5.69 -9.93
CA SER A 45 -11.72 -5.03 -8.81
C SER A 45 -11.18 -3.62 -8.57
N TRP A 46 -9.85 -3.44 -8.63
CA TRP A 46 -9.22 -2.12 -8.54
C TRP A 46 -9.70 -1.17 -9.63
N MET A 47 -9.79 -1.65 -10.87
CA MET A 47 -10.30 -0.85 -11.99
C MET A 47 -11.78 -0.51 -11.85
N LEU A 48 -12.59 -1.45 -11.36
CA LEU A 48 -14.02 -1.22 -11.13
C LEU A 48 -14.26 -0.15 -10.08
N VAL A 49 -13.54 -0.18 -8.95
CA VAL A 49 -13.68 0.85 -7.92
C VAL A 49 -13.06 2.17 -8.38
N GLY A 50 -11.83 2.15 -8.90
CA GLY A 50 -11.07 3.35 -9.25
C GLY A 50 -11.65 4.13 -10.43
N VAL A 51 -12.15 3.44 -11.46
CA VAL A 51 -12.61 4.07 -12.71
C VAL A 51 -14.12 4.12 -12.80
N VAL A 52 -14.84 3.06 -12.42
CA VAL A 52 -16.30 3.03 -12.61
C VAL A 52 -17.02 3.66 -11.42
N ALA A 53 -16.74 3.20 -10.20
CA ALA A 53 -17.48 3.64 -9.02
C ALA A 53 -17.19 5.12 -8.67
N ILE A 54 -15.92 5.54 -8.66
CA ILE A 54 -15.54 6.93 -8.35
C ILE A 54 -16.07 7.92 -9.40
N GLN A 55 -15.97 7.58 -10.69
CA GLN A 55 -16.46 8.47 -11.76
C GLN A 55 -17.99 8.54 -11.76
N ALA A 56 -18.68 7.41 -11.59
CA ALA A 56 -20.12 7.38 -11.44
C ALA A 56 -20.58 8.21 -10.23
N ALA A 57 -19.96 8.03 -9.05
CA ALA A 57 -20.28 8.79 -7.86
C ALA A 57 -20.06 10.30 -8.06
N THR A 58 -18.92 10.69 -8.64
CA THR A 58 -18.62 12.11 -8.92
C THR A 58 -19.65 12.71 -9.88
N PHE A 59 -19.96 12.03 -10.99
CA PHE A 59 -20.90 12.50 -11.98
C PHE A 59 -22.33 12.58 -11.43
N THR A 60 -22.77 11.55 -10.69
CA THR A 60 -24.11 11.50 -10.10
C THR A 60 -24.29 12.56 -9.02
N ILE A 61 -23.32 12.77 -8.12
CA ILE A 61 -23.39 13.84 -7.11
C ILE A 61 -23.43 15.21 -7.78
N PHE A 62 -22.58 15.43 -8.80
CA PHE A 62 -22.58 16.67 -9.57
C PHE A 62 -23.91 16.92 -10.29
N LEU A 63 -24.45 15.90 -10.97
CA LEU A 63 -25.70 15.99 -11.70
C LEU A 63 -26.88 16.30 -10.78
N PHE A 64 -26.96 15.63 -9.62
CA PHE A 64 -28.03 15.91 -8.65
C PHE A 64 -27.90 17.26 -7.98
N GLU A 65 -26.69 17.78 -7.79
CA GLU A 65 -26.50 19.15 -7.31
C GLU A 65 -26.86 20.18 -8.38
N TRP A 66 -26.55 19.91 -9.66
CA TRP A 66 -26.94 20.74 -10.80
C TRP A 66 -28.45 20.81 -11.00
N LEU A 67 -29.14 19.67 -10.87
CA LEU A 67 -30.59 19.57 -11.04
C LEU A 67 -31.38 20.01 -9.80
N SER A 68 -30.75 20.12 -8.63
CA SER A 68 -31.43 20.51 -7.40
C SER A 68 -31.86 21.98 -7.45
N PRO A 69 -33.07 22.35 -7.00
CA PRO A 69 -33.52 23.74 -6.88
C PRO A 69 -32.56 24.63 -6.08
N SER A 70 -31.87 24.03 -5.10
CA SER A 70 -30.82 24.66 -4.28
C SER A 70 -29.56 24.99 -5.08
N GLY A 71 -29.25 24.20 -6.12
CA GLY A 71 -28.18 24.44 -7.09
C GLY A 71 -28.62 25.34 -8.26
N PHE A 72 -29.91 25.37 -8.59
CA PHE A 72 -30.50 26.32 -9.54
C PHE A 72 -30.33 27.79 -9.11
N ASN A 73 -30.23 28.06 -7.81
CA ASN A 73 -29.81 29.38 -7.30
C ASN A 73 -28.37 29.77 -7.72
N MET A 74 -27.54 28.85 -8.19
CA MET A 74 -26.25 29.15 -8.85
C MET A 74 -26.43 29.62 -10.31
N MET A 75 -27.47 29.14 -10.99
CA MET A 75 -27.84 29.59 -12.35
C MET A 75 -28.46 30.99 -12.32
N LEU A 76 -29.26 31.31 -11.28
CA LEU A 76 -29.88 32.63 -11.11
C LEU A 76 -28.90 33.70 -10.57
N SER A 77 -27.91 33.33 -9.76
CA SER A 77 -26.88 34.24 -9.22
C SER A 77 -25.80 34.64 -10.24
N LEU A 78 -25.89 34.17 -11.48
CA LEU A 78 -25.09 34.69 -12.59
C LEU A 78 -25.46 36.15 -12.95
N HIS A 79 -26.60 36.67 -12.45
CA HIS A 79 -27.10 38.00 -12.81
C HIS A 79 -27.15 39.04 -11.66
N GLU A 80 -26.88 38.69 -10.40
CA GLU A 80 -26.85 39.66 -9.31
C GLU A 80 -25.67 39.43 -8.33
N GLY A 81 -24.72 40.39 -8.33
CA GLY A 81 -23.88 40.75 -7.18
C GLY A 81 -22.81 39.74 -6.68
N PRO A 82 -21.66 40.23 -6.15
CA PRO A 82 -20.56 39.38 -5.70
C PRO A 82 -20.81 38.88 -4.27
N SER A 83 -21.76 37.95 -4.10
CA SER A 83 -21.95 37.21 -2.85
C SER A 83 -22.17 35.73 -3.13
N ALA A 84 -21.25 35.12 -3.89
CA ALA A 84 -21.23 33.68 -4.14
C ALA A 84 -19.99 33.05 -3.49
N SER A 85 -20.05 32.86 -2.17
CA SER A 85 -19.04 32.11 -1.40
C SER A 85 -19.11 30.59 -1.61
N HIS A 86 -19.86 30.10 -2.60
CA HIS A 86 -19.97 28.66 -2.87
C HIS A 86 -19.99 28.40 -4.39
N ARG A 87 -18.80 28.23 -4.97
CA ARG A 87 -18.66 27.72 -6.35
C ARG A 87 -18.28 26.25 -6.28
N PHE A 88 -19.30 25.39 -6.20
CA PHE A 88 -19.11 23.95 -6.30
C PHE A 88 -18.60 23.64 -7.72
N SER A 89 -17.43 23.01 -7.81
CA SER A 89 -16.74 22.71 -9.07
C SER A 89 -16.52 21.21 -9.16
N LEU A 90 -16.57 20.64 -10.37
CA LEU A 90 -16.34 19.21 -10.62
C LEU A 90 -15.09 18.66 -9.90
N PHE A 91 -14.02 19.45 -9.84
CA PHE A 91 -12.78 19.08 -9.17
C PHE A 91 -12.88 19.06 -7.64
N ARG A 92 -13.75 19.92 -7.07
CA ARG A 92 -14.06 19.91 -5.62
C ARG A 92 -14.92 18.70 -5.27
N THR A 93 -15.88 18.34 -6.13
CA THR A 93 -16.69 17.12 -5.99
C THR A 93 -15.81 15.87 -6.11
N TYR A 94 -14.88 15.85 -7.06
CA TYR A 94 -13.92 14.77 -7.23
C TYR A 94 -13.02 14.60 -6.00
N TRP A 95 -12.51 15.72 -5.46
CA TRP A 95 -11.77 15.73 -4.20
C TRP A 95 -12.61 15.22 -3.02
N LEU A 96 -13.89 15.61 -2.94
CA LEU A 96 -14.83 15.11 -1.93
C LEU A 96 -14.97 13.59 -1.99
N VAL A 97 -15.21 13.04 -3.18
CA VAL A 97 -15.41 11.59 -3.38
C VAL A 97 -14.17 10.81 -2.94
N TRP A 98 -12.97 11.28 -3.28
CA TRP A 98 -11.70 10.70 -2.83
C TRP A 98 -11.47 10.82 -1.33
N ALA A 99 -11.79 11.98 -0.73
CA ALA A 99 -11.63 12.19 0.71
C ALA A 99 -12.54 11.27 1.53
N VAL A 100 -13.79 11.08 1.07
CA VAL A 100 -14.76 10.17 1.71
C VAL A 100 -14.33 8.71 1.58
N LEU A 101 -13.77 8.31 0.43
CA LEU A 101 -13.29 6.93 0.21
C LEU A 101 -12.22 6.51 1.21
N PHE A 102 -11.27 7.40 1.50
CA PHE A 102 -10.18 7.15 2.45
C PHE A 102 -10.51 7.52 3.90
N GLN A 103 -11.78 7.86 4.20
CA GLN A 103 -12.21 8.34 5.52
C GLN A 103 -11.35 9.49 6.07
N ALA A 104 -10.83 10.35 5.18
CA ALA A 104 -10.00 11.46 5.58
C ALA A 104 -10.88 12.55 6.22
N ALA A 105 -10.52 13.00 7.42
CA ALA A 105 -11.18 14.10 8.13
C ALA A 105 -10.84 15.48 7.52
N VAL A 106 -10.97 15.60 6.20
CA VAL A 106 -10.77 16.86 5.49
C VAL A 106 -12.05 17.67 5.63
N HIS A 107 -11.89 18.95 5.97
CA HIS A 107 -12.99 19.91 5.98
C HIS A 107 -13.43 20.18 4.54
N VAL A 108 -14.38 19.38 4.05
CA VAL A 108 -14.95 19.54 2.71
C VAL A 108 -16.31 20.21 2.84
N ASP A 109 -16.55 21.22 2.01
CA ASP A 109 -17.85 21.90 1.92
C ASP A 109 -18.94 20.88 1.54
N SER A 110 -19.93 20.71 2.43
CA SER A 110 -21.02 19.77 2.23
C SER A 110 -21.97 20.25 1.12
N PRO A 111 -22.44 19.38 0.22
CA PRO A 111 -23.37 19.76 -0.84
C PRO A 111 -24.67 20.32 -0.24
N ARG A 112 -25.26 21.32 -0.92
CA ARG A 112 -26.46 22.02 -0.41
C ARG A 112 -27.76 21.29 -0.69
N GLY A 113 -27.84 20.59 -1.83
CA GLY A 113 -29.05 19.88 -2.24
C GLY A 113 -29.36 18.70 -1.31
N PHE A 114 -30.63 18.55 -0.91
CA PHE A 114 -31.06 17.42 -0.07
C PHE A 114 -30.75 16.07 -0.72
N THR A 115 -30.98 15.94 -2.02
CA THR A 115 -30.68 14.75 -2.82
C THR A 115 -29.18 14.48 -2.91
N ALA A 116 -28.35 15.52 -3.10
CA ALA A 116 -26.90 15.39 -3.14
C ALA A 116 -26.30 14.97 -1.79
N ARG A 117 -26.87 15.44 -0.67
CA ARG A 117 -26.51 14.98 0.68
C ARG A 117 -26.84 13.51 0.89
N PHE A 118 -28.04 13.09 0.48
CA PHE A 118 -28.44 11.69 0.54
C PHE A 118 -27.49 10.81 -0.28
N MET A 119 -27.17 11.20 -1.52
CA MET A 119 -26.22 10.49 -2.37
C MET A 119 -24.80 10.44 -1.78
N THR A 120 -24.35 11.52 -1.16
CA THR A 120 -23.05 11.56 -0.47
C THR A 120 -23.03 10.60 0.72
N ASN A 121 -24.13 10.49 1.47
CA ASN A 121 -24.26 9.52 2.56
C ASN A 121 -24.27 8.07 2.05
N VAL A 122 -24.92 7.79 0.92
CA VAL A 122 -24.88 6.46 0.28
C VAL A 122 -23.46 6.13 -0.18
N TRP A 123 -22.75 7.08 -0.79
CA TRP A 123 -21.34 6.92 -1.14
C TRP A 123 -20.46 6.69 0.09
N ALA A 124 -20.70 7.42 1.18
CA ALA A 124 -19.98 7.23 2.44
C ALA A 124 -20.21 5.82 3.03
N MET A 125 -21.44 5.31 2.97
CA MET A 125 -21.73 3.94 3.40
C MET A 125 -20.98 2.91 2.56
N PHE A 126 -20.97 3.08 1.23
CA PHE A 126 -20.19 2.23 0.32
C PHE A 126 -18.68 2.29 0.63
N ALA A 127 -18.13 3.49 0.85
CA ALA A 127 -16.73 3.69 1.20
C ALA A 127 -16.34 2.98 2.51
N VAL A 128 -17.18 3.07 3.54
CA VAL A 128 -16.96 2.37 4.82
C VAL A 128 -16.96 0.85 4.64
N VAL A 129 -17.93 0.32 3.89
CA VAL A 129 -18.00 -1.12 3.60
C VAL A 129 -16.80 -1.59 2.78
N PHE A 130 -16.41 -0.82 1.76
CA PHE A 130 -15.22 -1.10 0.95
C PHE A 130 -13.95 -1.12 1.80
N LEU A 131 -13.76 -0.12 2.67
CA LEU A 131 -12.61 -0.09 3.57
C LEU A 131 -12.62 -1.27 4.55
N ALA A 132 -13.78 -1.64 5.10
CA ALA A 132 -13.91 -2.78 6.00
C ALA A 132 -13.58 -4.11 5.32
N ILE A 133 -14.00 -4.30 4.07
CA ILE A 133 -13.65 -5.50 3.28
C ILE A 133 -12.16 -5.49 2.95
N TYR A 134 -11.59 -4.35 2.57
CA TYR A 134 -10.16 -4.22 2.34
C TYR A 134 -9.35 -4.60 3.57
N THR A 135 -9.69 -4.06 4.74
CA THR A 135 -8.97 -4.35 5.99
C THR A 135 -9.17 -5.80 6.42
N ALA A 136 -10.36 -6.39 6.22
CA ALA A 136 -10.62 -7.80 6.51
C ALA A 136 -9.81 -8.73 5.60
N ASN A 137 -9.79 -8.47 4.29
CA ASN A 137 -9.04 -9.28 3.33
C ASN A 137 -7.53 -9.11 3.52
N LEU A 138 -7.07 -7.89 3.79
CA LEU A 138 -5.67 -7.63 4.13
C LEU A 138 -5.28 -8.38 5.41
N ALA A 139 -6.10 -8.33 6.47
CA ALA A 139 -5.84 -9.06 7.70
C ALA A 139 -5.81 -10.58 7.47
N ALA A 140 -6.77 -11.13 6.73
CA ALA A 140 -6.81 -12.55 6.38
C ALA A 140 -5.56 -12.97 5.58
N PHE A 141 -5.12 -12.12 4.65
CA PHE A 141 -3.89 -12.31 3.89
C PHE A 141 -2.65 -12.28 4.79
N MET A 142 -2.60 -11.36 5.75
CA MET A 142 -1.48 -11.24 6.69
C MET A 142 -1.39 -12.40 7.68
N ILE A 143 -2.50 -13.08 7.99
CA ILE A 143 -2.55 -14.14 9.01
C ILE A 143 -1.93 -15.48 8.54
N THR A 144 -1.63 -15.68 7.25
CA THR A 144 -1.59 -17.07 6.72
C THR A 144 -0.45 -17.50 5.78
N ARG A 145 0.78 -16.94 5.84
CA ARG A 145 1.89 -17.49 5.02
C ARG A 145 3.03 -18.12 5.83
N GLU A 146 2.80 -19.34 6.27
CA GLU A 146 3.87 -20.33 6.36
C GLU A 146 4.18 -20.78 4.92
N GLU A 147 5.33 -20.35 4.38
CA GLU A 147 5.83 -20.86 3.12
C GLU A 147 6.68 -22.12 3.41
N PHE A 148 6.23 -23.25 2.89
CA PHE A 148 7.00 -24.49 2.90
C PHE A 148 6.95 -25.14 1.52
N PHE A 149 7.97 -25.93 1.21
CA PHE A 149 7.96 -26.71 -0.03
C PHE A 149 7.02 -27.89 0.12
N GLU A 150 5.82 -27.77 -0.46
CA GLU A 150 4.89 -28.89 -0.56
C GLU A 150 5.37 -29.83 -1.68
N PHE A 151 6.02 -30.92 -1.29
CA PHE A 151 6.35 -32.03 -2.19
C PHE A 151 5.27 -33.10 -2.11
N SER A 152 4.81 -33.63 -3.24
CA SER A 152 3.87 -34.76 -3.24
C SER A 152 4.51 -36.07 -2.76
N GLY A 153 5.84 -36.16 -2.86
CA GLY A 153 6.65 -37.31 -2.46
C GLY A 153 8.02 -37.28 -3.12
N VAL A 154 8.76 -38.38 -3.04
CA VAL A 154 10.10 -38.50 -3.65
C VAL A 154 10.04 -38.46 -5.19
N ASP A 155 8.94 -38.92 -5.78
CA ASP A 155 8.68 -38.92 -7.23
C ASP A 155 8.33 -37.55 -7.82
N ASP A 156 8.30 -36.48 -7.00
CA ASP A 156 7.95 -35.14 -7.48
C ASP A 156 8.90 -34.71 -8.61
N GLN A 157 8.34 -34.16 -9.69
CA GLN A 157 9.08 -33.63 -10.82
C GLN A 157 10.15 -32.63 -10.39
N ARG A 158 9.87 -31.86 -9.32
CA ARG A 158 10.80 -30.88 -8.76
C ARG A 158 12.08 -31.49 -8.17
N LEU A 159 12.00 -32.71 -7.64
CA LEU A 159 13.14 -33.45 -7.08
C LEU A 159 13.80 -34.35 -8.12
N CYS A 160 13.00 -34.94 -9.02
CA CYS A 160 13.50 -35.77 -10.11
C CYS A 160 14.32 -34.96 -11.12
N ARG A 161 13.96 -33.69 -11.36
CA ARG A 161 14.67 -32.77 -12.27
C ARG A 161 15.16 -31.54 -11.51
N PRO A 162 16.25 -31.66 -10.74
CA PRO A 162 16.71 -30.58 -9.85
C PRO A 162 17.06 -29.29 -10.60
N TYR A 163 17.53 -29.40 -11.85
CA TYR A 163 17.95 -28.25 -12.67
C TYR A 163 16.81 -27.51 -13.37
N SER A 164 15.57 -28.03 -13.38
CA SER A 164 14.46 -27.33 -14.07
C SER A 164 13.83 -26.22 -13.24
N ASN A 165 14.02 -26.25 -11.92
CA ASN A 165 13.42 -25.26 -11.02
C ASN A 165 14.35 -24.07 -10.81
N LYS A 166 13.76 -22.87 -10.73
CA LYS A 166 14.45 -21.64 -10.33
C LYS A 166 13.65 -20.97 -9.21
N PRO A 167 14.21 -20.76 -8.01
CA PRO A 167 15.58 -21.11 -7.58
C PRO A 167 15.82 -22.63 -7.48
N LEU A 168 17.11 -23.03 -7.48
CA LEU A 168 17.51 -24.44 -7.31
C LEU A 168 17.20 -24.90 -5.89
N ILE A 169 16.55 -26.06 -5.77
CA ILE A 169 16.19 -26.66 -4.47
C ILE A 169 17.37 -27.50 -3.98
N LYS A 170 17.95 -27.16 -2.83
CA LYS A 170 19.06 -27.94 -2.24
C LYS A 170 18.51 -29.06 -1.38
N PHE A 171 18.82 -30.31 -1.73
CA PHE A 171 18.42 -31.45 -0.93
C PHE A 171 19.50 -32.51 -0.85
N GLY A 172 19.55 -33.21 0.28
CA GLY A 172 20.61 -34.14 0.66
C GLY A 172 20.07 -35.37 1.38
N THR A 173 20.89 -36.42 1.44
CA THR A 173 20.71 -37.58 2.33
C THR A 173 22.03 -37.93 3.02
N ILE A 174 22.04 -39.05 3.74
CA ILE A 174 23.25 -39.60 4.37
C ILE A 174 23.91 -40.58 3.40
N PRO A 175 25.19 -40.41 3.06
CA PRO A 175 25.87 -41.29 2.12
C PRO A 175 25.97 -42.71 2.69
N TRP A 176 25.95 -43.72 1.81
CA TRP A 176 26.06 -45.15 2.17
C TRP A 176 24.89 -45.70 2.99
N SER A 177 23.80 -44.95 3.10
CA SER A 177 22.57 -45.40 3.77
C SER A 177 21.67 -46.25 2.84
N HIS A 178 20.63 -46.85 3.43
CA HIS A 178 19.58 -47.50 2.65
C HIS A 178 18.89 -46.52 1.69
N THR A 179 18.60 -45.30 2.16
CA THR A 179 17.96 -44.25 1.36
C THR A 179 18.84 -43.84 0.18
N ASP A 180 20.12 -43.56 0.41
CA ASP A 180 21.11 -43.23 -0.62
C ASP A 180 21.19 -44.31 -1.70
N SER A 181 21.34 -45.57 -1.30
CA SER A 181 21.44 -46.68 -2.27
C SER A 181 20.13 -47.00 -3.00
N THR A 182 18.98 -46.67 -2.41
CA THR A 182 17.67 -46.79 -3.06
C THR A 182 17.50 -45.68 -4.09
N ILE A 183 17.81 -44.44 -3.73
CA ILE A 183 17.74 -43.28 -4.64
C ILE A 183 18.75 -43.47 -5.78
N ALA A 184 19.96 -43.96 -5.52
CA ALA A 184 20.95 -44.28 -6.55
C ALA A 184 20.46 -45.30 -7.59
N LYS A 185 19.59 -46.22 -7.17
CA LYS A 185 19.05 -47.27 -8.04
C LYS A 185 17.88 -46.79 -8.90
N TYR A 186 16.94 -46.06 -8.30
CA TYR A 186 15.69 -45.65 -8.96
C TYR A 186 15.76 -44.24 -9.57
N PHE A 187 16.47 -43.30 -8.95
CA PHE A 187 16.56 -41.90 -9.36
C PHE A 187 18.02 -41.45 -9.56
N LYS A 188 18.61 -41.85 -10.68
CA LYS A 188 20.04 -41.57 -10.98
C LYS A 188 20.37 -40.08 -11.03
N ASP A 189 19.53 -39.29 -11.68
CA ASP A 189 19.75 -37.85 -11.85
C ASP A 189 19.65 -37.13 -10.51
N MET A 190 18.61 -37.43 -9.74
CA MET A 190 18.41 -36.95 -8.37
C MET A 190 19.60 -37.31 -7.46
N HIS A 191 20.06 -38.56 -7.50
CA HIS A 191 21.22 -39.02 -6.71
C HIS A 191 22.51 -38.27 -7.10
N SER A 192 22.73 -38.03 -8.41
CA SER A 192 23.90 -37.31 -8.89
C SER A 192 23.97 -35.88 -8.35
N TYR A 193 22.81 -35.21 -8.27
CA TYR A 193 22.67 -33.87 -7.71
C TYR A 193 22.85 -33.87 -6.19
N MET A 194 22.16 -34.79 -5.50
CA MET A 194 22.15 -34.90 -4.04
C MET A 194 23.55 -35.15 -3.46
N ARG A 195 24.45 -35.80 -4.21
CA ARG A 195 25.83 -36.11 -3.77
C ARG A 195 26.63 -34.90 -3.30
N GLN A 196 26.36 -33.70 -3.85
CA GLN A 196 27.03 -32.46 -3.46
C GLN A 196 26.49 -31.89 -2.13
N PHE A 197 25.28 -32.26 -1.75
CA PHE A 197 24.54 -31.73 -0.59
C PHE A 197 24.34 -32.77 0.51
N ASN A 198 24.96 -33.95 0.39
CA ASN A 198 24.90 -35.01 1.39
C ASN A 198 25.49 -34.54 2.73
N ARG A 199 24.98 -35.13 3.82
CA ARG A 199 25.40 -34.86 5.21
C ARG A 199 25.82 -36.13 5.91
N THR A 200 26.68 -36.00 6.91
CA THR A 200 27.25 -37.15 7.63
C THR A 200 26.30 -37.70 8.68
N THR A 201 25.52 -36.85 9.35
CA THR A 201 24.59 -37.23 10.42
C THR A 201 23.19 -36.69 10.16
N VAL A 202 22.17 -37.38 10.70
CA VAL A 202 20.76 -36.97 10.59
C VAL A 202 20.55 -35.61 11.25
N LEU A 203 21.12 -35.41 12.44
CA LEU A 203 20.98 -34.17 13.21
C LEU A 203 21.54 -32.96 12.45
N ASN A 204 22.69 -33.11 11.78
CA ASN A 204 23.24 -32.04 10.95
C ASN A 204 22.35 -31.78 9.74
N GLY A 205 21.83 -32.84 9.09
CA GLY A 205 20.88 -32.70 7.99
C GLY A 205 19.62 -31.92 8.37
N VAL A 206 19.06 -32.22 9.54
CA VAL A 206 17.88 -31.51 10.06
C VAL A 206 18.22 -30.08 10.47
N SER A 207 19.31 -29.85 11.19
CA SER A 207 19.77 -28.51 11.59
C SER A 207 19.99 -27.60 10.37
N ASP A 208 20.58 -28.11 9.30
CA ASP A 208 20.79 -27.37 8.07
C ASP A 208 19.47 -26.99 7.37
N VAL A 209 18.44 -27.86 7.46
CA VAL A 209 17.08 -27.54 6.98
C VAL A 209 16.45 -26.42 7.80
N LEU A 210 16.62 -26.41 9.14
CA LEU A 210 16.14 -25.30 9.98
C LEU A 210 16.86 -23.99 9.70
N SER A 211 18.18 -24.04 9.45
CA SER A 211 19.00 -22.85 9.18
C SER A 211 18.77 -22.26 7.78
N GLY A 212 18.21 -23.04 6.85
CA GLY A 212 17.98 -22.64 5.46
C GLY A 212 19.13 -22.97 4.49
N ASP A 213 20.20 -23.63 4.95
CA ASP A 213 21.30 -24.11 4.11
C ASP A 213 20.88 -25.26 3.18
N LEU A 214 19.96 -26.10 3.66
CA LEU A 214 19.23 -27.11 2.88
C LEU A 214 17.75 -26.75 2.81
N ASP A 215 17.12 -26.96 1.66
CA ASP A 215 15.68 -26.73 1.49
C ASP A 215 14.86 -27.96 1.88
N ALA A 216 15.43 -29.15 1.67
CA ALA A 216 14.81 -30.42 2.05
C ALA A 216 15.86 -31.46 2.45
N PHE A 217 15.50 -32.37 3.35
CA PHE A 217 16.35 -33.49 3.72
C PHE A 217 15.58 -34.80 3.62
N ILE A 218 16.21 -35.80 2.99
CA ILE A 218 15.57 -37.06 2.63
C ILE A 218 16.20 -38.17 3.45
N TYR A 219 15.38 -38.85 4.24
CA TYR A 219 15.85 -39.93 5.09
C TYR A 219 14.70 -40.87 5.48
N ASP A 220 14.97 -41.75 6.43
CA ASP A 220 14.01 -42.69 6.99
C ASP A 220 12.85 -41.96 7.69
N GLY A 221 11.62 -42.29 7.30
CA GLY A 221 10.42 -41.54 7.63
C GLY A 221 10.07 -41.56 9.10
N THR A 222 10.21 -42.71 9.76
CA THR A 222 9.96 -42.81 11.21
C THR A 222 10.96 -41.99 12.03
N VAL A 223 12.24 -41.94 11.61
CA VAL A 223 13.26 -41.11 12.27
C VAL A 223 12.95 -39.62 12.09
N LEU A 224 12.56 -39.21 10.88
CA LEU A 224 12.20 -37.82 10.60
C LEU A 224 10.89 -37.40 11.31
N GLU A 225 9.90 -38.29 11.37
CA GLU A 225 8.65 -38.06 12.11
C GLU A 225 8.91 -37.88 13.60
N TYR A 226 9.81 -38.67 14.19
CA TYR A 226 10.26 -38.50 15.57
C TYR A 226 10.96 -37.15 15.81
N LEU A 227 11.90 -36.78 14.95
CA LEU A 227 12.62 -35.50 15.08
C LEU A 227 11.67 -34.30 14.90
N THR A 228 10.71 -34.42 13.99
CA THR A 228 9.68 -33.41 13.76
C THR A 228 8.72 -33.30 14.96
N SER A 229 8.36 -34.42 15.58
CA SER A 229 7.46 -34.42 16.74
C SER A 229 8.12 -33.87 18.01
N GLN A 230 9.45 -34.00 18.14
CA GLN A 230 10.21 -33.47 19.27
C GLN A 230 10.59 -31.99 19.16
N ASP A 231 10.46 -31.39 17.99
CA ASP A 231 10.79 -29.97 17.78
C ASP A 231 9.93 -29.05 18.66
N GLU A 232 10.56 -28.16 19.42
CA GLU A 232 9.88 -27.25 20.36
C GLU A 232 9.12 -26.13 19.61
N ASP A 233 9.70 -25.67 18.50
CA ASP A 233 9.14 -24.58 17.69
C ASP A 233 8.07 -25.07 16.70
N CYS A 234 7.99 -26.38 16.44
CA CYS A 234 7.16 -26.96 15.37
C CYS A 234 7.45 -26.36 13.98
N ARG A 235 8.71 -26.01 13.69
CA ARG A 235 9.12 -25.46 12.40
C ARG A 235 9.38 -26.54 11.37
N LEU A 236 9.68 -27.76 11.78
CA LEU A 236 9.81 -28.87 10.86
C LEU A 236 8.46 -29.44 10.45
N LEU A 237 8.35 -29.89 9.20
CA LEU A 237 7.31 -30.84 8.81
C LEU A 237 7.85 -31.92 7.87
N THR A 238 7.29 -33.12 7.98
CA THR A 238 7.46 -34.17 6.98
C THR A 238 6.42 -33.99 5.87
N VAL A 239 6.84 -34.00 4.61
CA VAL A 239 5.97 -33.80 3.43
C VAL A 239 5.94 -35.02 2.52
N GLY A 240 4.82 -35.15 1.80
CA GLY A 240 4.59 -36.18 0.81
C GLY A 240 4.24 -37.55 1.40
N SER A 241 3.87 -38.49 0.53
CA SER A 241 3.69 -39.89 0.91
C SER A 241 5.03 -40.60 1.05
N TRP A 242 5.10 -41.57 1.96
CA TRP A 242 6.31 -42.38 2.13
C TRP A 242 6.60 -43.19 0.87
N TYR A 243 7.79 -43.03 0.33
CA TYR A 243 8.27 -43.80 -0.82
C TYR A 243 8.94 -45.09 -0.37
N ALA A 244 8.80 -46.16 -1.15
CA ALA A 244 9.38 -47.47 -0.84
C ALA A 244 9.08 -47.91 0.61
N MET A 245 7.80 -48.05 0.94
CA MET A 245 7.37 -48.55 2.25
C MET A 245 8.02 -49.90 2.56
N THR A 246 8.65 -49.97 3.72
CA THR A 246 9.36 -51.10 4.30
C THR A 246 9.00 -51.18 5.78
N GLY A 247 9.71 -51.99 6.56
CA GLY A 247 9.53 -51.99 8.00
C GLY A 247 10.76 -52.51 8.73
N TYR A 248 10.90 -52.08 9.97
CA TYR A 248 11.92 -52.60 10.87
C TYR A 248 11.55 -54.02 11.28
N GLY A 249 12.49 -54.94 11.10
CA GLY A 249 12.36 -56.35 11.46
C GLY A 249 13.59 -56.85 12.20
N LEU A 250 13.41 -57.89 13.00
CA LEU A 250 14.50 -58.55 13.70
C LEU A 250 15.24 -59.46 12.72
N ALA A 251 16.57 -59.35 12.68
CA ALA A 251 17.41 -60.20 11.85
C ALA A 251 17.78 -61.49 12.59
N PHE A 252 17.60 -62.63 11.92
CA PHE A 252 18.03 -63.94 12.39
C PHE A 252 19.04 -64.55 11.41
N PRO A 253 19.95 -65.41 11.90
CA PRO A 253 20.77 -66.21 11.00
C PRO A 253 19.86 -67.08 10.12
N ARG A 254 20.34 -67.38 8.90
CA ARG A 254 19.56 -68.18 7.94
C ARG A 254 19.12 -69.51 8.52
N ASN A 255 17.87 -69.87 8.24
CA ASN A 255 17.22 -71.10 8.73
C ASN A 255 17.19 -71.23 10.26
N SER A 256 17.10 -70.11 10.98
CA SER A 256 16.95 -70.13 12.44
C SER A 256 15.63 -70.78 12.88
N LYS A 257 15.71 -71.69 13.86
CA LYS A 257 14.53 -72.34 14.47
C LYS A 257 13.63 -71.35 15.22
N TYR A 258 14.18 -70.23 15.69
CA TYR A 258 13.47 -69.26 16.52
C TYR A 258 12.59 -68.29 15.74
N LEU A 259 12.83 -68.13 14.43
CA LEU A 259 12.13 -67.14 13.60
C LEU A 259 10.59 -67.30 13.66
N LYS A 260 10.09 -68.54 13.61
CA LYS A 260 8.65 -68.83 13.68
C LYS A 260 8.05 -68.44 15.04
N MET A 261 8.80 -68.66 16.12
CA MET A 261 8.36 -68.31 17.47
C MET A 261 8.26 -66.79 17.65
N PHE A 262 9.26 -66.03 17.17
CA PHE A 262 9.26 -64.57 17.24
C PHE A 262 8.18 -63.96 16.34
N ASN A 263 8.00 -64.48 15.12
CA ASN A 263 6.94 -64.01 14.23
C ASN A 263 5.55 -64.17 14.85
N LYS A 264 5.27 -65.31 15.49
CA LYS A 264 4.01 -65.52 16.19
C LYS A 264 3.80 -64.47 17.29
N ARG A 265 4.80 -64.25 18.14
CA ARG A 265 4.70 -63.27 19.24
C ARG A 265 4.56 -61.83 18.76
N LEU A 266 5.25 -61.47 17.67
CA LEU A 266 5.13 -60.16 17.05
C LEU A 266 3.73 -59.91 16.48
N LEU A 267 3.12 -60.93 15.87
CA LEU A 267 1.74 -60.86 15.41
C LEU A 267 0.77 -60.72 16.59
N ASP A 268 0.95 -61.51 17.66
CA ASP A 268 0.16 -61.37 18.90
C ASP A 268 0.21 -59.92 19.44
N TYR A 269 1.40 -59.30 19.50
CA TYR A 269 1.56 -57.91 19.96
C TYR A 269 0.95 -56.86 19.02
N ARG A 270 0.94 -57.13 17.71
CA ARG A 270 0.30 -56.26 16.72
C ARG A 270 -1.22 -56.32 16.85
N GLU A 271 -1.78 -57.53 17.00
CA GLU A 271 -3.22 -57.76 17.15
C GLU A 271 -3.76 -57.20 18.47
N ASN A 272 -3.02 -57.34 19.57
CA ASN A 272 -3.37 -56.75 20.86
C ASN A 272 -3.26 -55.21 20.89
N GLY A 273 -2.60 -54.61 19.90
CA GLY A 273 -2.35 -53.16 19.86
C GLY A 273 -1.23 -52.68 20.79
N ASP A 274 -0.46 -53.59 21.37
CA ASP A 274 0.65 -53.26 22.29
C ASP A 274 1.76 -52.47 21.57
N LEU A 275 2.07 -52.85 20.31
CA LEU A 275 3.04 -52.13 19.49
C LEU A 275 2.62 -50.68 19.22
N GLU A 276 1.32 -50.45 18.99
CA GLU A 276 0.79 -49.11 18.78
C GLU A 276 0.83 -48.27 20.06
N ARG A 277 0.56 -48.89 21.22
CA ARG A 277 0.72 -48.23 22.52
C ARG A 277 2.18 -47.84 22.77
N LEU A 278 3.13 -48.74 22.52
CA LEU A 278 4.56 -48.44 22.63
C LEU A 278 4.97 -47.33 21.67
N ARG A 279 4.53 -47.39 20.41
CA ARG A 279 4.80 -46.34 19.42
C ARG A 279 4.33 -44.98 19.90
N ARG A 280 3.09 -44.87 20.41
CA ARG A 280 2.59 -43.61 20.97
C ARG A 280 3.40 -43.16 22.17
N TYR A 281 3.78 -44.06 23.07
CA TYR A 281 4.54 -43.69 24.26
C TYR A 281 5.93 -43.13 23.94
N TRP A 282 6.66 -43.76 22.99
CA TRP A 282 8.03 -43.39 22.67
C TRP A 282 8.17 -42.35 21.56
N MET A 283 7.26 -42.32 20.58
CA MET A 283 7.36 -41.46 19.39
C MET A 283 6.55 -40.16 19.49
N THR A 284 5.63 -40.04 20.47
CA THR A 284 4.89 -38.78 20.64
C THR A 284 5.77 -37.74 21.32
N GLY A 285 5.92 -36.59 20.64
CA GLY A 285 6.62 -35.42 21.18
C GLY A 285 5.68 -34.26 21.49
N VAL A 286 6.29 -33.10 21.73
CA VAL A 286 5.62 -31.84 22.07
C VAL A 286 4.84 -31.29 20.88
N CYS A 287 5.38 -31.47 19.67
CA CYS A 287 4.76 -31.02 18.45
C CYS A 287 3.70 -32.02 17.95
N ARG A 288 2.45 -31.56 17.82
CA ARG A 288 1.35 -32.35 17.25
C ARG A 288 0.83 -31.70 15.97
N PRO A 289 1.19 -32.22 14.78
CA PRO A 289 0.62 -31.75 13.53
C PRO A 289 -0.89 -32.03 13.54
N GLY A 290 -1.72 -30.98 13.52
CA GLY A 290 -3.19 -31.06 13.56
C GLY A 290 -3.86 -30.63 14.87
N LYS A 291 -3.10 -30.41 15.96
CA LYS A 291 -3.58 -29.75 17.19
C LYS A 291 -2.77 -28.48 17.50
N GLN A 292 -2.30 -27.81 16.46
CA GLN A 292 -1.75 -26.48 16.63
C GLN A 292 -2.92 -25.55 16.98
N GLU A 293 -3.15 -25.32 18.28
CA GLU A 293 -3.63 -24.02 18.69
C GLU A 293 -2.68 -23.02 18.04
N HIS A 294 -3.22 -22.12 17.22
CA HIS A 294 -2.45 -21.06 16.59
C HIS A 294 -1.53 -20.43 17.66
N LYS A 295 -0.24 -20.80 17.65
CA LYS A 295 0.77 -20.12 18.47
C LYS A 295 0.60 -18.65 18.12
N SER A 296 0.44 -17.83 19.16
CA SER A 296 0.29 -16.38 19.08
C SER A 296 1.16 -15.84 17.95
N SER A 297 0.52 -15.25 16.94
CA SER A 297 1.22 -14.65 15.81
C SER A 297 2.36 -13.79 16.32
N ASP A 298 3.58 -14.01 15.82
CA ASP A 298 4.71 -13.16 16.12
C ASP A 298 4.33 -11.69 15.86
N PRO A 299 4.84 -10.74 16.67
CA PRO A 299 4.54 -9.33 16.47
C PRO A 299 4.89 -8.93 15.03
N LEU A 300 4.01 -8.16 14.38
CA LEU A 300 4.18 -7.77 12.98
C LEU A 300 5.57 -7.15 12.76
N ALA A 301 6.39 -7.79 11.93
CA ALA A 301 7.75 -7.37 11.65
C ALA A 301 7.78 -6.06 10.83
N LEU A 302 8.85 -5.29 10.95
CA LEU A 302 9.06 -4.03 10.20
C LEU A 302 8.99 -4.24 8.67
N GLU A 303 9.35 -5.43 8.21
CA GLU A 303 9.24 -5.85 6.81
C GLU A 303 7.80 -5.83 6.28
N GLN A 304 6.82 -6.08 7.15
CA GLN A 304 5.40 -6.08 6.79
C GLN A 304 4.86 -4.66 6.59
N PHE A 305 5.54 -3.64 7.14
CA PHE A 305 5.25 -2.22 6.90
C PHE A 305 6.05 -1.60 5.76
N LEU A 306 6.96 -2.35 5.13
CA LEU A 306 7.81 -1.84 4.04
C LEU A 306 6.98 -1.31 2.85
N SER A 307 5.88 -1.99 2.53
CA SER A 307 4.95 -1.58 1.47
C SER A 307 4.33 -0.21 1.74
N ALA A 308 3.95 0.09 2.98
CA ALA A 308 3.40 1.39 3.38
C ALA A 308 4.45 2.51 3.25
N PHE A 309 5.71 2.26 3.63
CA PHE A 309 6.80 3.21 3.45
C PHE A 309 7.10 3.48 1.96
N LEU A 310 7.09 2.44 1.12
CA LEU A 310 7.27 2.58 -0.32
C LEU A 310 6.15 3.42 -0.97
N LEU A 311 4.89 3.21 -0.56
CA LEU A 311 3.75 3.99 -1.03
C LEU A 311 3.87 5.47 -0.64
N LEU A 312 4.30 5.74 0.60
CA LEU A 312 4.54 7.10 1.07
C LEU A 312 5.64 7.80 0.25
N MET A 313 6.75 7.11 -0.02
CA MET A 313 7.82 7.63 -0.87
C MET A 313 7.35 7.90 -2.31
N ALA A 314 6.56 7.00 -2.89
CA ALA A 314 5.96 7.21 -4.20
C ALA A 314 5.01 8.42 -4.21
N GLY A 315 4.24 8.63 -3.13
CA GLY A 315 3.37 9.80 -2.96
C GLY A 315 4.14 11.12 -2.90
N ILE A 316 5.26 11.16 -2.15
CA ILE A 316 6.15 12.33 -2.09
C ILE A 316 6.74 12.63 -3.48
N LEU A 317 7.19 11.61 -4.20
CA LEU A 317 7.72 11.76 -5.55
C LEU A 317 6.66 12.32 -6.51
N LEU A 318 5.43 11.80 -6.46
CA LEU A 318 4.32 12.26 -7.28
C LEU A 318 3.93 13.71 -6.94
N ALA A 319 3.92 14.08 -5.66
CA ALA A 319 3.69 15.46 -5.24
C ALA A 319 4.78 16.42 -5.75
N ALA A 320 6.05 16.01 -5.72
CA ALA A 320 7.15 16.78 -6.28
C ALA A 320 7.02 16.97 -7.80
N ILE A 321 6.58 15.92 -8.52
CA ILE A 321 6.28 15.99 -9.97
C ILE A 321 5.12 16.94 -10.24
N LEU A 322 4.03 16.88 -9.46
CA LEU A 322 2.90 17.80 -9.59
C LEU A 322 3.31 19.25 -9.33
N LEU A 323 4.13 19.51 -8.32
CA LEU A 323 4.68 20.83 -8.04
C LEU A 323 5.55 21.34 -9.20
N PHE A 324 6.36 20.46 -9.78
CA PHE A 324 7.17 20.79 -10.95
C PHE A 324 6.30 21.09 -12.18
N LEU A 325 5.25 20.31 -12.42
CA LEU A 325 4.27 20.55 -13.49
C LEU A 325 3.50 21.86 -13.27
N GLU A 326 3.13 22.18 -12.04
CA GLU A 326 2.51 23.45 -11.67
C GLU A 326 3.45 24.62 -11.98
N TYR A 327 4.72 24.50 -11.58
CA TYR A 327 5.75 25.50 -11.88
C TYR A 327 5.92 25.70 -13.40
N LEU A 328 6.00 24.61 -14.18
CA LEU A 328 6.08 24.67 -15.64
C LEU A 328 4.82 25.27 -16.26
N TYR A 329 3.65 24.90 -15.77
CA TYR A 329 2.36 25.43 -16.22
C TYR A 329 2.29 26.94 -16.03
N PHE A 330 2.64 27.44 -14.83
CA PHE A 330 2.64 28.87 -14.56
C PHE A 330 3.73 29.64 -15.32
N LYS A 331 4.92 29.05 -15.49
CA LYS A 331 6.05 29.74 -16.13
C LYS A 331 5.97 29.78 -17.64
N TYR A 332 5.60 28.67 -18.28
CA TYR A 332 5.60 28.51 -19.74
C TYR A 332 4.19 28.56 -20.34
N ILE A 333 3.27 27.75 -19.83
CA ILE A 333 1.94 27.59 -20.45
C ILE A 333 1.10 28.85 -20.25
N ARG A 334 1.06 29.45 -19.05
CA ARG A 334 0.30 30.70 -18.80
C ARG A 334 0.81 31.87 -19.64
N LYS A 335 2.12 31.99 -19.84
CA LYS A 335 2.72 33.05 -20.67
C LYS A 335 2.42 32.86 -22.17
N HIS A 336 2.37 31.62 -22.63
CA HIS A 336 1.99 31.31 -24.02
C HIS A 336 0.47 31.41 -24.25
N LEU A 337 -0.37 30.97 -23.32
CA LEU A 337 -1.83 31.11 -23.43
C LEU A 337 -2.27 32.57 -23.40
N ALA A 338 -1.65 33.41 -22.56
CA ALA A 338 -1.94 34.85 -22.53
C ALA A 338 -1.62 35.57 -23.86
N LYS A 339 -0.77 34.99 -24.71
CA LYS A 339 -0.48 35.49 -26.07
C LYS A 339 -1.42 34.93 -27.14
N THR A 340 -2.11 33.82 -26.87
CA THR A 340 -2.96 33.07 -27.83
C THR A 340 -4.45 33.18 -27.46
N ASP A 341 -4.89 34.30 -26.84
CA ASP A 341 -6.29 34.49 -26.47
C ASP A 341 -7.13 34.95 -27.68
N ARG A 342 -7.54 33.97 -28.51
CA ARG A 342 -8.65 34.10 -29.46
C ARG A 342 -9.73 33.06 -29.11
N GLY A 343 -10.58 33.40 -28.15
CA GLY A 343 -12.02 33.10 -28.15
C GLY A 343 -12.50 31.66 -28.43
N GLY A 344 -11.88 30.63 -27.86
CA GLY A 344 -12.35 29.23 -27.96
C GLY A 344 -12.98 28.69 -26.67
N CYS A 345 -13.91 27.74 -26.80
CA CYS A 345 -14.63 27.10 -25.68
C CYS A 345 -13.70 26.44 -24.62
N CYS A 346 -12.49 26.02 -25.02
CA CYS A 346 -11.45 25.51 -24.11
C CYS A 346 -10.81 26.59 -23.21
N ALA A 347 -10.94 27.88 -23.55
CA ALA A 347 -10.46 28.98 -22.71
C ALA A 347 -11.31 29.13 -21.44
N LEU A 348 -12.61 28.79 -21.47
CA LEU A 348 -13.49 28.87 -20.29
C LEU A 348 -13.11 27.84 -19.21
N ILE A 349 -12.70 26.64 -19.63
CA ILE A 349 -12.25 25.57 -18.71
C ILE A 349 -10.94 25.99 -18.03
N SER A 350 -9.98 26.53 -18.80
CA SER A 350 -8.71 27.07 -18.28
C SER A 350 -8.88 28.33 -17.41
N LEU A 351 -9.79 29.25 -17.76
CA LEU A 351 -10.04 30.48 -16.98
C LEU A 351 -10.76 30.19 -15.66
N SER A 352 -11.66 29.20 -15.63
CA SER A 352 -12.35 28.80 -14.39
C SER A 352 -11.38 28.16 -13.38
N MET A 353 -10.43 27.37 -13.88
CA MET A 353 -9.33 26.78 -13.13
C MET A 353 -8.36 27.83 -12.57
N GLY A 354 -7.94 28.78 -13.41
CA GLY A 354 -7.00 29.83 -13.02
C GLY A 354 -7.59 30.85 -12.04
N LYS A 355 -8.86 31.27 -12.21
CA LYS A 355 -9.50 32.26 -11.32
C LYS A 355 -9.79 31.74 -9.92
N SER A 356 -9.92 30.42 -9.75
CA SER A 356 -10.14 29.77 -8.44
C SER A 356 -8.93 29.92 -7.50
N LEU A 357 -7.72 30.02 -8.02
CA LEU A 357 -6.48 30.06 -7.23
C LEU A 357 -5.93 31.48 -6.98
N THR A 358 -6.38 32.51 -7.71
CA THR A 358 -5.63 33.78 -7.83
C THR A 358 -6.31 35.05 -7.31
N PHE A 359 -7.42 35.00 -6.56
CA PHE A 359 -8.06 36.26 -6.12
C PHE A 359 -7.13 37.10 -5.21
N ARG A 360 -6.26 36.48 -4.42
CA ARG A 360 -5.28 37.21 -3.60
C ARG A 360 -4.09 37.78 -4.40
N GLY A 361 -3.66 37.07 -5.45
CA GLY A 361 -2.52 37.47 -6.29
C GLY A 361 -2.88 38.55 -7.33
N ALA A 362 -4.06 38.45 -7.96
CA ALA A 362 -4.51 39.42 -8.96
C ALA A 362 -4.79 40.81 -8.36
N VAL A 363 -5.18 40.88 -7.08
CA VAL A 363 -5.36 42.16 -6.37
C VAL A 363 -4.02 42.84 -6.09
N PHE A 364 -2.97 42.09 -5.73
CA PHE A 364 -1.63 42.64 -5.54
C PHE A 364 -0.99 43.10 -6.87
N GLU A 365 -1.20 42.35 -7.94
CA GLU A 365 -0.66 42.65 -9.27
C GLU A 365 -1.36 43.86 -9.93
N ALA A 366 -2.70 43.97 -9.79
CA ALA A 366 -3.43 45.17 -10.21
C ALA A 366 -3.04 46.42 -9.41
N GLN A 367 -2.71 46.26 -8.13
CA GLN A 367 -2.29 47.36 -7.25
C GLN A 367 -0.86 47.86 -7.57
N ASP A 368 0.00 47.01 -8.11
CA ASP A 368 1.37 47.39 -8.51
C ASP A 368 1.43 48.01 -9.93
N ILE A 369 0.51 47.63 -10.83
CA ILE A 369 0.34 48.28 -12.15
C ILE A 369 -0.16 49.72 -12.00
N LEU A 370 -1.08 49.98 -11.06
CA LEU A 370 -1.52 51.34 -10.68
C LEU A 370 -0.40 52.20 -10.07
N LYS A 371 0.67 51.57 -9.56
CA LYS A 371 1.80 52.26 -8.89
C LYS A 371 2.78 52.90 -9.89
N HIS A 372 2.80 52.45 -11.15
CA HIS A 372 3.80 52.84 -12.15
C HIS A 372 3.21 53.47 -13.43
N HIS A 373 1.89 53.65 -13.54
CA HIS A 373 1.29 54.18 -14.77
C HIS A 373 1.52 55.70 -14.91
N ARG A 374 2.34 56.11 -15.89
CA ARG A 374 2.45 57.50 -16.35
C ARG A 374 1.41 57.78 -17.44
N CYS A 375 0.49 58.70 -17.20
CA CYS A 375 -0.45 59.19 -18.21
C CYS A 375 0.34 59.86 -19.36
N LYS A 376 0.09 59.45 -20.60
CA LYS A 376 0.65 60.08 -21.81
C LYS A 376 -0.31 61.09 -22.47
N ASP A 377 -1.61 60.98 -22.19
CA ASP A 377 -2.64 61.80 -22.82
C ASP A 377 -3.22 62.86 -21.87
N PRO A 378 -3.55 64.07 -22.35
CA PRO A 378 -4.13 65.14 -21.52
C PRO A 378 -5.50 64.77 -20.91
N ILE A 379 -6.21 63.81 -21.50
CA ILE A 379 -7.48 63.29 -20.95
C ILE A 379 -7.21 62.38 -19.73
N CYS A 380 -6.15 61.58 -19.74
CA CYS A 380 -5.76 60.75 -18.59
C CYS A 380 -5.39 61.62 -17.39
N ASP A 381 -4.70 62.74 -17.62
CA ASP A 381 -4.35 63.72 -16.58
C ASP A 381 -5.57 64.40 -15.96
N THR A 382 -6.61 64.74 -16.75
CA THR A 382 -7.83 65.36 -16.20
C THR A 382 -8.63 64.38 -15.34
N HIS A 383 -8.73 63.11 -15.75
CA HIS A 383 -9.37 62.07 -14.95
C HIS A 383 -8.59 61.76 -13.67
N LEU A 384 -7.26 61.68 -13.75
CA LEU A 384 -6.40 61.49 -12.58
C LEU A 384 -6.55 62.64 -11.58
N TRP A 385 -6.59 63.88 -12.08
CA TRP A 385 -6.81 65.06 -11.25
C TRP A 385 -8.18 65.05 -10.57
N LYS A 386 -9.23 64.66 -11.31
CA LYS A 386 -10.60 64.55 -10.76
C LYS A 386 -10.68 63.53 -9.63
N VAL A 387 -10.13 62.33 -9.82
CA VAL A 387 -10.09 61.28 -8.79
C VAL A 387 -9.26 61.72 -7.58
N LYS A 388 -8.13 62.41 -7.81
CA LYS A 388 -7.29 62.97 -6.73
C LYS A 388 -8.04 64.00 -5.90
N ARG A 389 -8.85 64.86 -6.54
CA ARG A 389 -9.69 65.86 -5.88
C ARG A 389 -10.80 65.21 -5.07
N GLU A 390 -11.46 64.19 -5.62
CA GLU A 390 -12.52 63.45 -4.91
C GLU A 390 -11.97 62.73 -3.66
N LEU A 391 -10.78 62.13 -3.77
CA LEU A 391 -10.09 61.52 -2.62
C LEU A 391 -9.75 62.55 -1.54
N ASP A 392 -9.22 63.71 -1.91
CA ASP A 392 -8.87 64.77 -0.95
C ASP A 392 -10.12 65.32 -0.21
N ILE A 393 -11.25 65.46 -0.91
CA ILE A 393 -12.54 65.86 -0.31
C ILE A 393 -13.04 64.78 0.67
N ALA A 394 -12.95 63.50 0.30
CA ALA A 394 -13.37 62.40 1.16
C ALA A 394 -12.54 62.32 2.44
N ILE A 395 -11.21 62.48 2.35
CA ILE A 395 -10.32 62.48 3.52
C ILE A 395 -10.65 63.66 4.46
N LEU A 396 -10.92 64.86 3.91
CA LEU A 396 -11.32 66.01 4.71
C LEU A 396 -12.63 65.76 5.47
N ARG A 397 -13.63 65.18 4.79
CA ARG A 397 -14.90 64.80 5.43
C ARG A 397 -14.70 63.76 6.53
N CYS A 398 -13.88 62.73 6.31
CA CYS A 398 -13.58 61.74 7.34
C CYS A 398 -12.91 62.37 8.57
N LYS A 399 -11.96 63.30 8.38
CA LYS A 399 -11.32 64.04 9.49
C LYS A 399 -12.29 64.94 10.24
N GLN A 400 -13.24 65.55 9.53
CA GLN A 400 -14.26 66.40 10.13
C GLN A 400 -15.24 65.58 10.98
N LEU A 401 -15.68 64.43 10.46
CA LEU A 401 -16.49 63.46 11.19
C LEU A 401 -15.75 62.87 12.39
N GLU A 402 -14.44 62.60 12.29
CA GLU A 402 -13.63 62.15 13.43
C GLU A 402 -13.60 63.21 14.54
N LYS A 403 -13.39 64.49 14.19
CA LYS A 403 -13.44 65.60 15.15
C LYS A 403 -14.82 65.78 15.79
N GLU A 404 -15.89 65.64 15.02
CA GLU A 404 -17.27 65.69 15.54
C GLU A 404 -17.56 64.51 16.48
N MET A 405 -17.07 63.31 16.16
CA MET A 405 -17.22 62.15 17.05
C MET A 405 -16.43 62.32 18.35
N GLU A 406 -15.21 62.87 18.27
CA GLU A 406 -14.37 63.17 19.43
C GLU A 406 -14.99 64.26 20.31
N SER A 407 -15.64 65.29 19.74
CA SER A 407 -16.33 66.33 20.52
C SER A 407 -17.57 65.80 21.25
N HIS A 408 -18.17 64.71 20.77
CA HIS A 408 -19.29 64.03 21.41
C HIS A 408 -18.86 62.87 22.33
N GLY A 409 -17.54 62.69 22.57
CA GLY A 409 -16.99 61.68 23.49
C GLY A 409 -17.00 60.25 22.96
N ILE A 410 -17.26 60.04 21.66
CA ILE A 410 -17.35 58.71 21.04
C ILE A 410 -16.00 58.37 20.41
N LYS A 411 -15.37 57.27 20.86
CA LYS A 411 -14.10 56.79 20.27
C LYS A 411 -14.33 56.36 18.80
N PRO A 412 -13.57 56.87 17.83
CA PRO A 412 -13.75 56.53 16.43
C PRO A 412 -13.41 55.04 16.18
N PRO A 413 -14.18 54.33 15.34
CA PRO A 413 -13.93 52.92 15.05
C PRO A 413 -12.57 52.73 14.36
N PRO A 414 -11.86 51.60 14.61
CA PRO A 414 -10.50 51.35 14.08
C PRO A 414 -10.44 51.36 12.55
N MET A 415 -11.56 51.11 11.88
CA MET A 415 -11.70 51.22 10.42
C MET A 415 -11.55 52.67 9.92
N CYS A 416 -12.05 53.68 10.66
CA CYS A 416 -11.99 55.08 10.24
C CYS A 416 -10.54 55.60 10.27
N LYS A 417 -9.81 55.32 11.35
CA LYS A 417 -8.36 55.62 11.45
C LYS A 417 -7.54 54.93 10.36
N ARG A 418 -7.87 53.68 10.04
CA ARG A 418 -7.19 52.92 8.97
C ARG A 418 -7.44 53.53 7.58
N VAL A 419 -8.63 54.06 7.32
CA VAL A 419 -8.97 54.75 6.06
C VAL A 419 -8.22 56.08 5.91
N ILE A 420 -8.11 56.88 6.99
CA ILE A 420 -7.36 58.14 6.98
C ILE A 420 -5.86 57.90 6.75
N VAL A 421 -5.27 56.93 7.46
CA VAL A 421 -3.84 56.59 7.31
C VAL A 421 -3.53 56.03 5.92
N SER A 422 -4.40 55.16 5.38
CA SER A 422 -4.28 54.62 4.03
C SER A 422 -4.43 55.71 2.96
N GLY A 423 -5.38 56.64 3.15
CA GLY A 423 -5.60 57.79 2.29
C GLY A 423 -4.43 58.78 2.29
N GLU A 424 -3.80 59.04 3.45
CA GLU A 424 -2.60 59.87 3.54
C GLU A 424 -1.36 59.23 2.93
N GLN A 425 -1.19 57.91 3.07
CA GLN A 425 -0.14 57.17 2.34
C GLN A 425 -0.36 57.23 0.82
N ALA A 426 -1.60 57.09 0.34
CA ALA A 426 -1.92 57.26 -1.07
C ALA A 426 -1.64 58.70 -1.55
N ARG A 427 -1.99 59.71 -0.74
CA ARG A 427 -1.73 61.13 -1.01
C ARG A 427 -0.24 61.46 -1.08
N ALA A 428 0.58 60.93 -0.18
CA ALA A 428 2.03 61.12 -0.16
C ALA A 428 2.69 60.49 -1.40
N ARG A 429 2.24 59.29 -1.80
CA ARG A 429 2.72 58.59 -3.01
C ARG A 429 2.37 59.33 -4.30
N LEU A 430 1.22 60.00 -4.35
CA LEU A 430 0.79 60.85 -5.47
C LEU A 430 1.47 62.24 -5.51
N ARG A 431 2.15 62.69 -4.44
CA ARG A 431 2.96 63.94 -4.46
C ARG A 431 4.38 63.72 -4.97
N GLY A 432 4.94 62.52 -4.80
CA GLY A 432 6.25 62.15 -5.36
C GLY A 432 6.35 62.37 -6.87
N PHE A 433 5.22 62.30 -7.58
CA PHE A 433 5.12 62.52 -9.02
C PHE A 433 5.34 63.97 -9.52
N ASN A 434 5.22 64.99 -8.66
CA ASN A 434 5.33 66.40 -9.10
C ASN A 434 6.69 67.04 -8.79
N ARG A 435 7.59 66.36 -8.04
CA ARG A 435 8.88 66.94 -7.62
C ARG A 435 9.96 66.90 -8.70
N GLU A 436 9.77 66.10 -9.76
CA GLU A 436 10.70 66.04 -10.91
C GLU A 436 10.36 67.05 -12.04
N LYS A 437 9.21 67.75 -11.98
CA LYS A 437 8.88 68.81 -12.96
C LYS A 437 9.63 70.14 -12.73
N GLY A 438 10.46 70.24 -11.68
CA GLY A 438 11.15 71.47 -11.30
C GLY A 438 12.67 71.49 -11.46
N SER A 439 13.28 70.49 -12.11
CA SER A 439 14.76 70.36 -12.18
C SER A 439 15.32 70.36 -13.61
N ASN A 440 14.59 70.87 -14.60
CA ASN A 440 15.05 70.89 -15.99
C ASN A 440 14.83 72.24 -16.70
N SER A 441 14.90 73.34 -15.96
CA SER A 441 14.83 74.72 -16.48
C SER A 441 16.12 75.51 -16.28
N ASP A 442 17.28 74.83 -16.26
CA ASP A 442 18.61 75.44 -16.30
C ASP A 442 19.57 74.51 -17.07
N LEU A 443 19.57 74.59 -18.41
CA LEU A 443 20.77 74.46 -19.25
C LEU A 443 20.36 74.67 -20.73
N PHE A 444 21.17 75.46 -21.43
CA PHE A 444 21.03 75.94 -22.82
C PHE A 444 20.22 77.22 -23.04
N ARG A 445 20.93 78.32 -22.72
CA ARG A 445 21.18 79.42 -23.66
C ARG A 445 21.53 78.90 -25.06
#